data_AF-A0A6A8FN76-F1
#
_entry.id   AF-A0A6A8FN76-F1
#
_cell.length_a   1.000
_cell.length_b   1.000
_cell.length_c   1.000
_cell.angle_alpha   90.00
_cell.angle_beta   90.00
_cell.angle_gamma   90.00
#
_symmetry.space_group_name_H-M   'P 1'
#
loop_
_entity.id
_entity.type
_entity.pdbx_description
1 polymer ?
#
loop_
_entity_poly.entity_id
_entity_poly.type
_entity_poly.pdbx_seq_one_letter_code
_entity_poly.pdbx_strand_id
1 'polypeptide(L)' 'LYVACVMNGENKTQKDVAEAAGVTEVTIRNRYKGLKLHLKL' A
#
# COMPACT_ATOMS: atom_id res chain seq x y z
N LEU A 1 5.75 -1.11 -3.17
CA LEU A 1 6.16 -1.52 -1.81
C LEU A 1 4.99 -2.04 -0.98
N TYR A 2 4.01 -1.22 -0.58
CA TYR A 2 2.89 -1.67 0.29
C TYR A 2 2.18 -2.96 -0.18
N VAL A 3 1.82 -3.06 -1.47
CA VAL A 3 1.20 -4.28 -2.04
C VAL A 3 2.07 -5.52 -1.84
N ALA A 4 3.39 -5.40 -2.04
CA ALA A 4 4.32 -6.52 -1.87
C ALA A 4 4.42 -6.95 -0.41
N CYS A 5 4.47 -5.99 0.53
CA CYS A 5 4.44 -6.28 1.97
C CYS A 5 3.18 -7.07 2.35
N VAL A 6 2.01 -6.64 1.86
CA VAL A 6 0.74 -7.35 2.11
C VAL A 6 0.77 -8.77 1.53
N MET A 7 1.27 -8.94 0.29
CA MET A 7 1.37 -10.25 -0.37
C MET A 7 2.35 -11.20 0.32
N ASN A 8 3.41 -10.66 0.94
CA ASN A 8 4.40 -11.42 1.70
C ASN A 8 4.00 -11.64 3.17
N GLY A 9 2.81 -11.19 3.59
CA GLY A 9 2.36 -11.29 4.98
C GLY A 9 3.14 -10.40 5.95
N GLU A 10 3.88 -9.41 5.45
CA GLU A 10 4.61 -8.45 6.27
C GLU A 10 3.63 -7.50 6.94
N ASN A 11 3.81 -7.31 8.25
CA ASN A 11 2.95 -6.41 9.03
C ASN A 11 3.45 -4.96 8.90
N LYS A 12 3.20 -4.34 7.74
CA LYS A 12 3.50 -2.94 7.45
C LYS A 12 2.21 -2.17 7.22
N THR A 13 2.07 -1.03 7.89
CA THR A 13 0.87 -0.19 7.73
C THR A 13 1.00 0.72 6.51
N GLN A 14 -0.13 1.21 6.00
CA GLN A 14 -0.13 2.20 4.93
C GLN A 14 0.52 3.52 5.39
N LYS A 15 0.39 3.84 6.69
CA LYS A 15 1.02 5.01 7.31
C LYS A 15 2.55 4.91 7.29
N ASP A 16 3.11 3.76 7.64
CA ASP A 16 4.58 3.56 7.63
C ASP A 16 5.16 3.77 6.23
N VAL A 17 4.48 3.22 5.21
CA VAL A 17 4.90 3.38 3.80
C VAL A 17 4.69 4.80 3.32
N ALA A 18 3.62 5.46 3.76
CA ALA A 18 3.34 6.85 3.40
C ALA A 18 4.40 7.80 3.97
N GLU A 19 4.75 7.65 5.25
CA GLU A 19 5.78 8.44 5.92
C GLU A 19 7.16 8.24 5.28
N ALA A 20 7.56 6.99 5.04
CA ALA A 20 8.82 6.68 4.36
C ALA A 20 8.88 7.22 2.91
N ALA A 21 7.73 7.32 2.23
CA ALA A 21 7.63 7.85 0.87
C ALA A 21 7.35 9.36 0.81
N GLY A 22 7.20 10.05 1.95
CA GLY A 22 6.85 11.47 1.99
C GLY A 22 5.48 11.81 1.39
N VAL A 23 4.54 10.86 1.41
CA VAL A 23 3.16 11.05 0.90
C VAL A 23 2.15 10.87 2.02
N THR A 24 0.88 11.16 1.74
CA THR A 24 -0.20 10.91 2.69
C THR A 24 -0.67 9.46 2.63
N GLU A 25 -1.21 8.95 3.74
CA GLU A 25 -1.81 7.61 3.80
C GLU A 25 -2.93 7.43 2.76
N VAL A 26 -3.71 8.49 2.50
CA VAL A 26 -4.77 8.50 1.49
C VAL A 26 -4.22 8.24 0.08
N THR A 27 -3.03 8.75 -0.23
CA THR A 27 -2.35 8.47 -1.50
C THR A 27 -2.06 6.98 -1.64
N ILE A 28 -1.47 6.35 -0.61
CA ILE A 28 -1.17 4.91 -0.60
C ILE A 28 -2.47 4.10 -0.74
N ARG A 29 -3.52 4.46 0.01
CA ARG A 29 -4.84 3.81 -0.04
C ARG A 29 -5.48 3.83 -1.41
N ASN A 30 -5.43 4.97 -2.10
CA ASN A 30 -5.98 5.11 -3.44
C ASN A 30 -5.22 4.24 -4.46
N ARG A 31 -3.88 4.22 -4.39
CA ARG A 31 -3.06 3.37 -5.26
C ARG A 31 -3.30 1.89 -4.97
N TYR A 32 -3.40 1.51 -3.70
CA TYR A 32 -3.70 0.14 -3.29
C TYR A 32 -5.06 -0.33 -3.84
N LYS A 33 -6.12 0.47 -3.68
CA LYS A 33 -7.46 0.13 -4.21
C LYS A 33 -7.45 -0.10 -5.72
N GLY A 34 -6.74 0.77 -6.46
CA GLY A 34 -6.59 0.61 -7.91
C GLY A 34 -5.81 -0.64 -8.29
N LEU A 35 -4.68 -0.90 -7.63
CA LEU A 35 -3.87 -2.09 -7.89
C LEU A 35 -4.61 -3.39 -7.55
N LYS A 36 -5.34 -3.39 -6.42
CA LYS A 36 -6.19 -4.52 -6.00
C LYS A 36 -7.20 -4.90 -7.08
N LEU A 37 -7.89 -3.91 -7.65
CA LEU A 37 -8.84 -4.13 -8.75
C LEU A 37 -8.18 -4.72 -10.00
N HIS A 38 -7.04 -4.16 -10.43
CA HIS A 38 -6.36 -4.62 -11.66
C HIS A 38 -5.72 -6.00 -11.51
N LEU A 39 -5.22 -6.32 -10.31
CA LEU A 39 -4.54 -7.58 -10.02
C LEU A 39 -5.48 -8.68 -9.51
N LYS A 40 -6.78 -8.37 -9.34
CA LYS A 40 -7.79 -9.26 -8.74
C LYS A 40 -7.35 -9.83 -7.38
N LEU A 41 -6.61 -9.02 -6.62
CA LEU A 41 -6.25 -9.29 -5.22
C LEU A 41 -7.45 -8.97 -4.30
#